data_AF-A0A2N5FEI1-F1
#
_entry.id   AF-A0A2N5FEI1-F1
#
_cell.length_a   1.000
_cell.length_b   1.000
_cell.length_c   1.000
_cell.angle_alpha   90.00
_cell.angle_beta   90.00
_cell.angle_gamma   90.00
#
_symmetry.space_group_name_H-M   'P 1'
#
loop_
_entity.id
_entity.type
_entity.pdbx_description
1 polymer ?
#
loop_
_entity_poly.entity_id
_entity_poly.type
_entity_poly.pdbx_seq_one_letter_code
_entity_poly.pdbx_strand_id
1 'polypeptide(L)'
;MRERIEFGERSSEALVREVEEEIGAAINNIQFLGTIENIFTINGDRGHEIVQVYNADFADQSFYSMESFEGKEDDGTIFKVLWKPLSEFEHGKLKLVPEELLEMLILSRGK
;
A
#
# COMPACT_ATOMS: atom_id res chain seq x y z
N MET A 1 -0.60 0.89 3.40
CA MET A 1 0.71 0.64 4.04
C MET A 1 1.79 1.34 3.26
N ARG A 2 2.72 1.97 3.96
CA ARG A 2 3.84 2.70 3.40
C ARG A 2 5.04 2.46 4.31
N GLU A 3 5.73 1.37 4.06
CA GLU A 3 6.79 0.94 4.98
C GLU A 3 8.19 1.13 4.43
N ARG A 4 9.15 1.09 5.34
CA ARG A 4 10.56 1.34 5.03
C ARG A 4 11.22 0.06 4.53
N ILE A 5 12.04 0.23 3.52
CA ILE A 5 12.94 -0.83 3.06
C ILE A 5 14.19 -0.75 3.92
N GLU A 6 14.52 -1.84 4.61
CA GLU A 6 15.67 -1.88 5.50
C GLU A 6 16.99 -1.96 4.74
N PHE A 7 18.09 -1.58 5.41
CA PHE A 7 19.41 -1.61 4.77
C PHE A 7 19.81 -3.04 4.37
N GLY A 8 20.02 -3.25 3.07
CA GLY A 8 20.36 -4.55 2.50
C GLY A 8 19.15 -5.40 2.10
N GLU A 9 17.93 -4.89 2.31
CA GLU A 9 16.68 -5.54 1.95
C GLU A 9 16.23 -5.13 0.53
N ARG A 10 15.66 -6.06 -0.23
CA ARG A 10 14.96 -5.72 -1.47
C ARG A 10 13.57 -5.21 -1.13
N SER A 11 13.05 -4.27 -1.92
CA SER A 11 11.68 -3.76 -1.75
C SER A 11 10.57 -4.82 -1.75
N SER A 12 10.75 -5.90 -2.52
CA SER A 12 9.81 -7.03 -2.51
C SER A 12 9.88 -7.86 -1.22
N GLU A 13 11.05 -7.93 -0.58
CA GLU A 13 11.23 -8.62 0.71
C GLU A 13 10.59 -7.79 1.83
N ALA A 14 10.85 -6.47 1.83
CA ALA A 14 10.19 -5.51 2.71
C ALA A 14 8.66 -5.64 2.60
N LEU A 15 8.10 -5.63 1.38
CA LEU A 15 6.66 -5.77 1.17
C LEU A 15 6.07 -7.01 1.85
N VAL A 16 6.74 -8.17 1.74
CA VAL A 16 6.24 -9.42 2.36
C VAL A 16 6.32 -9.34 3.87
N ARG A 17 7.48 -8.91 4.40
CA ARG A 17 7.71 -8.81 5.84
C ARG A 17 6.71 -7.85 6.49
N GLU A 18 6.60 -6.65 5.97
CA GLU A 18 5.74 -5.59 6.52
C GLU A 18 4.26 -5.98 6.51
N VAL A 19 3.80 -6.64 5.43
CA VAL A 19 2.42 -7.13 5.35
C VAL A 19 2.16 -8.24 6.37
N GLU A 20 3.14 -9.10 6.62
CA GLU A 20 3.03 -10.11 7.68
C GLU A 20 3.06 -9.47 9.09
N GLU A 21 3.97 -8.52 9.34
CA GLU A 21 4.16 -7.85 10.63
C GLU A 21 2.94 -7.00 11.04
N GLU A 22 2.43 -6.18 10.12
CA GLU A 22 1.37 -5.22 10.47
C GLU A 22 -0.04 -5.78 10.39
N ILE A 23 -0.32 -6.63 9.40
CA ILE A 23 -1.68 -7.14 9.14
C ILE A 23 -1.82 -8.65 9.31
N GLY A 24 -0.73 -9.36 9.68
CA GLY A 24 -0.76 -10.80 9.94
C GLY A 24 -1.12 -11.64 8.71
N ALA A 25 -0.90 -11.10 7.50
CA ALA A 25 -1.35 -11.72 6.27
C ALA A 25 -0.15 -12.18 5.43
N ALA A 26 -0.25 -13.39 4.87
CA ALA A 26 0.68 -13.83 3.84
C ALA A 26 0.18 -13.38 2.46
N ILE A 27 1.09 -12.94 1.60
CA ILE A 27 0.81 -12.53 0.21
C ILE A 27 1.56 -13.38 -0.81
N ASN A 28 1.01 -13.48 -2.01
CA ASN A 28 1.61 -14.17 -3.16
C ASN A 28 1.32 -13.41 -4.47
N ASN A 29 1.72 -13.99 -5.61
CA ASN A 29 1.56 -13.39 -6.94
C ASN A 29 2.07 -11.95 -7.05
N ILE A 30 3.20 -11.66 -6.38
CA ILE A 30 3.76 -10.32 -6.28
C ILE A 30 4.26 -9.85 -7.65
N GLN A 31 3.72 -8.73 -8.13
CA GLN A 31 4.04 -8.12 -9.40
C GLN A 31 4.42 -6.67 -9.19
N PHE A 32 5.59 -6.29 -9.69
CA PHE A 32 6.03 -4.90 -9.66
C PHE A 32 5.24 -4.05 -10.67
N LEU A 33 4.64 -2.95 -10.20
CA LEU A 33 3.88 -2.03 -11.05
C LEU A 33 4.72 -0.83 -11.50
N GLY A 34 5.63 -0.35 -10.65
CA GLY A 34 6.47 0.80 -10.95
C GLY A 34 7.00 1.52 -9.71
N THR A 35 7.72 2.61 -9.96
CA THR A 35 8.29 3.47 -8.93
C THR A 35 7.65 4.84 -8.99
N ILE A 36 7.34 5.42 -7.84
CA ILE A 36 6.91 6.81 -7.70
C ILE A 36 8.00 7.56 -6.92
N GLU A 37 8.49 8.67 -7.47
CA GLU A 37 9.28 9.64 -6.71
C GLU A 37 8.32 10.70 -6.18
N ASN A 38 8.08 10.68 -4.87
CA ASN A 38 7.08 11.51 -4.21
C ASN A 38 7.76 12.59 -3.37
N ILE A 39 7.61 13.86 -3.78
CA ILE A 39 8.06 15.04 -3.02
C ILE A 39 6.83 15.78 -2.54
N PHE A 40 6.67 15.89 -1.21
CA PHE A 40 5.45 16.45 -0.61
C PHE A 40 5.78 17.33 0.58
N THR A 41 4.76 18.02 1.11
CA THR A 41 4.88 18.83 2.33
C THR A 41 3.81 18.40 3.31
N ILE A 42 4.20 18.09 4.54
CA ILE A 42 3.29 17.77 5.65
C ILE A 42 3.64 18.65 6.85
N ASN A 43 2.65 19.34 7.41
CA ASN A 43 2.84 20.29 8.53
C ASN A 43 3.92 21.35 8.31
N GLY A 44 4.19 21.72 7.05
CA GLY A 44 5.22 22.70 6.66
C GLY A 44 6.59 22.08 6.35
N ASP A 45 6.81 20.81 6.68
CA ASP A 45 8.07 20.11 6.43
C ASP A 45 8.03 19.35 5.10
N ARG A 46 9.12 19.45 4.34
CA ARG A 46 9.27 18.73 3.06
C ARG A 46 9.64 17.27 3.32
N GLY A 47 8.84 16.35 2.78
CA GLY A 47 9.15 14.94 2.66
C GLY A 47 9.61 14.60 1.23
N HIS A 48 10.43 13.55 1.12
CA HIS A 48 10.87 12.98 -0.15
C HIS A 48 11.01 11.46 0.01
N GLU A 49 10.23 10.73 -0.78
CA GLU A 49 10.15 9.28 -0.74
C GLU A 49 10.31 8.70 -2.14
N ILE A 50 10.96 7.54 -2.23
CA ILE A 50 10.94 6.68 -3.43
C ILE A 50 10.05 5.48 -3.09
N VAL A 51 8.88 5.39 -3.71
CA VAL A 51 7.87 4.37 -3.42
C VAL A 51 7.92 3.29 -4.49
N GLN A 52 8.17 2.05 -4.08
CA GLN A 52 8.07 0.86 -4.94
C GLN A 52 6.66 0.30 -4.85
N VAL A 53 5.93 0.28 -5.96
CA VAL A 53 4.51 -0.13 -5.98
C VAL A 53 4.40 -1.55 -6.53
N TYR A 54 3.66 -2.39 -5.80
CA TYR A 54 3.41 -3.77 -6.17
C TYR A 54 1.91 -4.08 -6.16
N ASN A 55 1.52 -5.00 -7.04
CA ASN A 55 0.27 -5.75 -6.93
C ASN A 55 0.58 -7.11 -6.29
N ALA A 56 -0.30 -7.61 -5.44
CA ALA A 56 -0.16 -8.91 -4.80
C ALA A 56 -1.54 -9.43 -4.37
N ASP A 57 -1.62 -10.74 -4.17
CA ASP A 57 -2.83 -11.41 -3.70
C ASP A 57 -2.64 -11.88 -2.25
N PHE A 58 -3.69 -11.79 -1.43
CA PHE A 58 -3.70 -12.48 -0.14
C PHE A 58 -3.73 -13.99 -0.34
N ALA A 59 -2.85 -14.70 0.36
CA ALA A 59 -2.83 -16.16 0.34
C ALA A 59 -4.11 -16.74 0.97
N ASP A 60 -4.60 -16.12 2.05
CA ASP A 60 -5.92 -16.40 2.57
C ASP A 60 -6.98 -15.50 1.91
N GLN A 61 -7.83 -16.14 1.11
CA GLN A 61 -8.89 -15.46 0.37
C GLN A 61 -10.01 -14.91 1.26
N SER A 62 -10.05 -15.31 2.55
CA SER A 62 -11.04 -14.80 3.51
C SER A 62 -10.95 -13.28 3.71
N PHE A 63 -9.75 -12.70 3.58
CA PHE A 63 -9.51 -11.24 3.69
C PHE A 63 -10.36 -10.42 2.71
N TYR A 64 -10.62 -10.94 1.51
CA TYR A 64 -11.44 -10.27 0.50
C TYR A 64 -12.94 -10.29 0.82
N SER A 65 -13.38 -11.21 1.69
CA SER A 65 -14.78 -11.30 2.12
C SER A 65 -15.08 -10.44 3.36
N MET A 66 -14.05 -9.94 4.04
CA MET A 66 -14.20 -9.06 5.19
C MET A 66 -14.59 -7.65 4.72
N GLU A 67 -15.53 -7.01 5.39
CA GLU A 67 -15.83 -5.59 5.14
C GLU A 67 -14.63 -4.70 5.51
N SER A 68 -13.93 -5.09 6.57
CA SER A 68 -12.73 -4.44 7.10
C SER A 68 -12.01 -5.36 8.07
N PHE A 69 -10.74 -5.09 8.31
CA PHE A 69 -9.95 -5.74 9.36
C PHE A 69 -8.98 -4.72 9.99
N GLU A 70 -8.31 -5.12 11.06
CA GLU A 70 -7.36 -4.27 11.79
C GLU A 70 -5.93 -4.62 11.39
N GLY A 71 -5.11 -3.59 11.26
CA GLY A 71 -3.65 -3.68 11.24
C GLY A 71 -3.06 -2.99 12.46
N LYS A 72 -1.77 -3.20 12.68
CA LYS A 72 -1.04 -2.66 13.82
C LYS A 72 0.33 -2.17 13.38
N GLU A 73 0.61 -0.90 13.63
CA GLU A 73 1.91 -0.28 13.42
C GLU A 73 2.93 -0.79 14.46
N ASP A 74 4.22 -0.58 14.20
CA ASP A 74 5.32 -0.95 15.11
C ASP A 74 5.19 -0.40 16.53
N ASP A 75 4.65 0.82 16.68
CA ASP A 75 4.43 1.47 17.97
C ASP A 75 3.20 0.93 18.73
N GLY A 76 2.47 0.01 18.10
CA GLY A 76 1.27 -0.63 18.61
C GLY A 76 -0.03 0.10 18.30
N THR A 77 0.01 1.20 17.55
CA THR A 77 -1.17 1.90 17.07
C THR A 77 -1.99 0.99 16.16
N ILE A 78 -3.28 0.85 16.47
CA ILE A 78 -4.21 0.08 15.65
C ILE A 78 -4.78 0.98 14.55
N PHE A 79 -4.76 0.49 13.31
CA PHE A 79 -5.42 1.13 12.18
C PHE A 79 -6.43 0.18 11.52
N LYS A 80 -7.39 0.77 10.80
CA LYS A 80 -8.43 0.02 10.11
C LYS A 80 -8.12 -0.08 8.62
N VAL A 81 -8.09 -1.29 8.10
CA VAL A 81 -7.96 -1.59 6.67
C VAL A 81 -9.35 -1.72 6.05
N LEU A 82 -9.53 -1.07 4.90
CA LEU A 82 -10.82 -0.96 4.21
C LEU A 82 -10.66 -1.29 2.73
N TRP A 83 -11.59 -2.07 2.19
CA TRP A 83 -11.76 -2.20 0.75
C TRP A 83 -12.52 -0.99 0.20
N LYS A 84 -11.91 -0.26 -0.74
CA LYS A 84 -12.49 0.95 -1.32
C LYS A 84 -12.54 0.85 -2.85
N PRO A 85 -13.69 1.15 -3.48
CA PRO A 85 -13.76 1.19 -4.93
C PRO A 85 -12.92 2.37 -5.45
N LEU A 86 -12.15 2.15 -6.52
CA LEU A 86 -11.31 3.19 -7.12
C LEU A 86 -12.13 4.44 -7.55
N SER A 87 -13.40 4.26 -7.86
CA SER A 87 -14.30 5.36 -8.22
C SER A 87 -14.52 6.37 -7.10
N GLU A 88 -14.32 6.02 -5.82
CA GLU A 88 -14.35 7.02 -4.73
C GLU A 88 -13.18 8.00 -4.82
N PHE A 89 -12.03 7.58 -5.37
CA PHE A 89 -10.86 8.43 -5.57
C PHE A 89 -10.93 9.19 -6.90
N GLU A 90 -11.40 8.54 -7.98
CA GLU A 90 -11.58 9.18 -9.30
C GLU A 90 -12.54 10.38 -9.23
N HIS A 91 -13.57 10.32 -8.38
CA HIS A 91 -14.54 11.41 -8.18
C HIS A 91 -14.14 12.38 -7.05
N GLY A 92 -12.94 12.25 -6.47
CA GLY A 92 -12.46 13.14 -5.41
C GLY A 92 -13.18 13.05 -4.08
N LYS A 93 -13.95 11.97 -3.82
CA LYS A 93 -14.59 11.74 -2.51
C LYS A 93 -13.57 11.36 -1.44
N LEU A 94 -12.53 10.63 -1.84
CA LEU A 94 -11.39 10.26 -1.03
C LEU A 94 -10.09 10.71 -1.72
N LYS A 95 -9.07 11.00 -0.92
CA LYS A 95 -7.72 11.28 -1.42
C LYS A 95 -6.87 10.01 -1.34
N LEU A 96 -6.24 9.63 -2.45
CA LEU A 96 -5.20 8.61 -2.49
C LEU A 96 -3.84 9.29 -2.54
N VAL A 97 -2.89 8.81 -1.74
CA VAL A 97 -1.51 9.33 -1.73
C VAL A 97 -0.51 8.18 -1.87
N PRO A 98 0.58 8.33 -2.65
CA PRO A 98 0.90 9.50 -3.48
C PRO A 98 -0.11 9.65 -4.63
N GLU A 99 -0.27 10.85 -5.18
CA GLU A 99 -1.37 11.16 -6.12
C GLU A 99 -1.25 10.33 -7.42
N GLU A 100 -0.01 10.06 -7.83
CA GLU A 100 0.38 9.22 -8.96
C GLU A 100 -0.05 7.76 -8.82
N LEU A 101 -0.30 7.28 -7.59
CA LEU A 101 -0.74 5.90 -7.35
C LEU A 101 -2.10 5.62 -8.03
N LEU A 102 -2.99 6.62 -8.06
CA LEU A 102 -4.31 6.44 -8.69
C LEU A 102 -4.18 6.15 -10.19
N GLU A 103 -3.30 6.89 -10.88
CA GLU A 103 -3.04 6.69 -12.31
C GLU A 103 -2.46 5.28 -12.57
N MET A 104 -1.49 4.85 -11.76
CA MET A 104 -0.92 3.50 -11.87
C MET A 104 -1.96 2.40 -11.70
N LEU A 105 -2.88 2.54 -10.72
CA LEU A 105 -3.95 1.57 -10.47
C LEU A 105 -4.99 1.54 -11.59
N ILE A 106 -5.24 2.67 -12.26
CA ILE A 106 -6.15 2.72 -13.41
C ILE A 106 -5.51 2.03 -14.62
N LEU A 107 -4.21 2.27 -14.86
CA LEU A 107 -3.46 1.70 -16.00
C LEU A 107 -3.15 0.20 -15.84
N SER A 108 -3.14 -0.33 -14.62
CA SER A 108 -2.94 -1.76 -14.37
C SER A 108 -4.20 -2.60 -14.59
N ARG A 109 -5.39 -1.98 -14.75
CA ARG A 109 -6.64 -2.69 -15.03
C ARG A 109 -6.57 -3.40 -16.38
N GLY A 110 -6.70 -4.74 -16.37
CA GLY A 110 -6.80 -5.56 -17.57
C GLY A 110 -5.50 -6.15 -18.09
N LYS A 111 -4.42 -6.12 -17.29
CA LYS A 111 -3.24 -6.96 -17.49
C LYS A 111 -3.35 -8.27 -16.72
#